data_AF-A0A383C723-F1
#
_entry.id   AF-A0A383C723-F1
#
_cell.length_a   1.000
_cell.length_b   1.000
_cell.length_c   1.000
_cell.angle_alpha   90.00
_cell.angle_beta   90.00
_cell.angle_gamma   90.00
#
_symmetry.space_group_name_H-M   'P 1'
#
loop_
_entity.id
_entity.type
_entity.pdbx_description
1 polymer ?
#
loop_
_entity_poly.entity_id
_entity_poly.type
_entity_poly.pdbx_seq_one_letter_code
_entity_poly.pdbx_strand_id
1 'polypeptide(L)'
;MDSKLNDQTSLGINLKWLIQIIAVAAMAVWGYFGLTSKIAQLEIDGLRMKDSVAMNSDFRVKWPLGQLGALPDDAEQNMRLRFIEKDMEVMEAHVDTLRIRSVQQQELHNPPHPFLPAVEYPKKTEAGGIR
;
A
#
# COMPACT_ATOMS: atom_id res chain seq x y z
N MET A 1 18.14 65.90 -7.48
CA MET A 1 19.19 65.62 -6.48
C MET A 1 20.23 64.79 -7.19
N ASP A 2 21.08 65.49 -7.92
CA ASP A 2 22.08 64.97 -8.84
C ASP A 2 23.26 64.38 -8.07
N SER A 3 23.38 63.06 -8.09
CA SER A 3 24.65 62.41 -7.73
C SER A 3 25.61 62.55 -8.90
N LYS A 4 26.32 63.68 -8.96
CA LYS A 4 27.54 63.82 -9.76
C LYS A 4 28.58 62.82 -9.23
N LEU A 5 28.65 61.64 -9.85
CA LEU A 5 29.79 60.75 -9.68
C LEU A 5 30.99 61.41 -10.35
N ASN A 6 32.00 61.71 -9.54
CA ASN A 6 33.25 62.33 -9.95
C ASN A 6 34.04 61.38 -10.87
N ASP A 7 34.09 61.72 -12.17
CA ASP A 7 34.86 61.04 -13.22
C ASP A 7 36.38 61.30 -13.10
N GLN A 8 36.93 61.08 -11.91
CA GLN A 8 38.37 61.14 -11.67
C GLN A 8 38.85 59.84 -11.03
N THR A 9 38.66 58.75 -11.76
CA THR A 9 39.44 57.52 -11.57
C THR A 9 40.21 57.29 -12.86
N SER A 10 41.53 57.23 -12.76
CA SER A 10 42.48 57.16 -13.88
C SER A 10 42.54 55.77 -14.53
N LEU A 11 41.39 55.20 -14.86
CA LEU A 11 41.28 54.00 -15.66
C LEU A 11 40.66 54.45 -16.98
N GLY A 12 41.48 54.52 -18.04
CA GLY A 12 41.14 55.04 -19.36
C GLY A 12 40.11 54.21 -20.15
N ILE A 13 39.10 53.67 -19.48
CA ILE A 13 38.10 52.75 -20.01
C ILE A 13 36.71 53.37 -19.83
N ASN A 14 35.89 53.30 -20.89
CA ASN A 14 34.51 53.79 -20.89
C ASN A 14 33.65 53.03 -19.86
N LEU A 15 33.06 53.76 -18.89
CA LEU A 15 32.23 53.19 -17.82
C LEU A 15 31.04 52.36 -18.34
N LYS A 16 30.43 52.76 -19.47
CA LYS A 16 29.34 52.02 -20.13
C LYS A 16 29.76 50.62 -20.57
N TRP A 17 30.99 50.48 -21.08
CA TRP A 17 31.55 49.21 -21.51
C TRP A 17 31.83 48.28 -20.33
N LEU A 18 32.31 48.83 -19.21
CA LEU A 18 32.53 48.08 -17.97
C LEU A 18 31.21 47.46 -17.47
N ILE A 19 30.15 48.26 -17.39
CA ILE A 19 28.83 47.81 -16.92
C ILE A 19 28.26 46.72 -17.84
N GLN A 20 28.43 46.87 -19.16
CA GLN A 20 27.97 45.89 -20.13
C GLN A 20 28.68 44.54 -19.97
N ILE A 21 30.00 44.55 -19.76
CA ILE A 21 30.78 43.31 -19.52
C ILE A 21 30.31 42.63 -18.23
N ILE A 22 30.10 43.40 -17.16
CA ILE A 22 29.61 42.86 -15.88
C ILE A 22 28.22 42.24 -16.05
N ALA A 23 27.31 42.91 -16.75
CA ALA A 23 25.96 42.39 -16.98
C ALA A 23 25.97 41.08 -17.79
N VAL A 24 26.80 40.99 -18.83
CA VAL A 24 26.97 39.76 -19.63
C VAL A 24 27.56 38.64 -18.78
N ALA A 25 28.61 38.94 -17.99
CA ALA A 25 29.22 37.96 -17.09
C ALA A 25 28.21 37.45 -16.04
N ALA A 26 27.41 38.34 -15.46
CA ALA A 26 26.37 37.96 -14.49
C ALA A 26 25.31 37.05 -15.12
N MET A 27 24.83 37.36 -16.33
CA MET A 27 23.88 36.50 -17.05
C MET A 27 24.49 35.14 -17.40
N ALA A 28 25.76 35.09 -17.80
CA ALA A 28 26.44 33.84 -18.10
C ALA A 28 26.58 32.94 -16.86
N VAL A 29 26.99 33.53 -15.73
CA VAL A 29 27.11 32.81 -14.46
C VAL A 29 25.73 32.32 -13.98
N TRP A 30 24.71 33.17 -14.04
CA TRP A 30 23.35 32.81 -13.68
C TRP A 30 22.80 31.67 -14.55
N GLY A 31 22.99 31.77 -15.87
CA GLY A 31 22.58 30.74 -16.81
C GLY A 31 23.33 29.41 -16.58
N TYR A 32 24.64 29.46 -16.36
CA TYR A 32 25.46 28.28 -16.11
C TYR A 32 24.96 27.51 -14.88
N PHE A 33 24.83 28.18 -13.73
CA PHE A 33 24.36 27.56 -12.49
C PHE A 33 22.88 27.14 -12.56
N GLY A 34 22.04 27.92 -13.23
CA GLY A 34 20.64 27.55 -13.47
C GLY A 34 20.51 26.28 -14.30
N LEU A 35 21.34 26.11 -15.32
CA LEU A 35 21.33 24.91 -16.17
C LEU A 35 21.91 23.70 -15.44
N THR A 36 23.05 23.85 -14.76
CA THR A 36 23.67 22.74 -14.01
C THR A 36 22.77 22.24 -12.89
N SER A 37 22.13 23.13 -12.14
CA SER A 37 21.18 22.71 -11.09
C SER A 37 19.99 21.92 -11.63
N LYS A 38 19.43 22.33 -12.79
CA LYS A 38 18.35 21.61 -13.46
C LYS A 38 18.78 20.24 -13.98
N ILE A 39 19.99 20.13 -14.54
CA ILE A 39 20.55 18.85 -14.99
C ILE A 39 20.73 17.91 -13.80
N ALA A 40 21.31 18.39 -12.70
CA ALA A 40 21.49 17.59 -11.49
C ALA A 40 20.14 17.12 -10.91
N GLN A 41 19.11 17.97 -10.92
CA GLN A 41 17.75 17.56 -10.52
C GLN A 41 17.18 16.47 -11.43
N LEU A 42 17.31 16.62 -12.75
CA LEU A 42 16.85 15.63 -13.72
C LEU A 42 17.56 14.27 -13.56
N GLU A 43 18.86 14.27 -13.26
CA GLU A 43 19.61 13.04 -12.99
C GLU A 43 19.09 12.32 -11.75
N ILE A 44 18.83 13.06 -10.66
CA ILE A 44 18.28 12.50 -9.43
C ILE A 44 16.87 11.94 -9.67
N ASP A 45 16.02 12.66 -10.40
CA ASP A 45 14.66 12.22 -10.70
C ASP A 45 14.66 10.98 -11.61
N GLY A 46 15.60 10.91 -12.56
CA GLY A 46 15.83 9.73 -13.38
C GLY A 46 16.25 8.52 -12.56
N LEU A 47 17.16 8.69 -11.60
CA LEU A 47 17.58 7.63 -10.67
C LEU A 47 16.39 7.13 -9.84
N ARG A 48 15.62 8.04 -9.24
CA ARG A 48 14.43 7.71 -8.45
C ARG A 48 13.38 6.96 -9.26
N MET A 49 13.17 7.36 -10.50
CA MET A 49 12.23 6.68 -11.39
C MET A 49 12.70 5.25 -11.69
N LYS A 50 13.99 5.06 -11.96
CA LYS A 50 14.56 3.73 -12.18
C LYS A 50 14.40 2.83 -10.96
N ASP A 51 14.67 3.35 -9.77
CA ASP A 51 14.51 2.62 -8.51
C ASP A 51 13.04 2.24 -8.25
N SER A 52 12.10 3.17 -8.52
CA SER A 52 10.67 2.90 -8.41
C SER A 52 10.20 1.79 -9.35
N VAL A 53 10.66 1.80 -10.62
CA VAL A 53 10.36 0.75 -11.60
C VAL A 53 10.96 -0.60 -11.19
N ALA A 54 12.20 -0.59 -10.68
CA ALA A 54 12.86 -1.80 -10.19
C ALA A 54 12.10 -2.39 -8.99
N MET A 55 11.76 -1.58 -8.00
CA MET A 55 10.98 -2.00 -6.83
C MET A 55 9.58 -2.50 -7.22
N ASN A 56 8.92 -1.85 -8.18
CA ASN A 56 7.63 -2.31 -8.69
C ASN A 56 7.74 -3.67 -9.41
N SER A 57 8.79 -3.84 -10.21
CA SER A 57 9.07 -5.11 -10.90
C SER A 57 9.35 -6.22 -9.90
N ASP A 58 10.15 -5.92 -8.87
CA ASP A 58 10.44 -6.84 -7.77
C ASP A 58 9.17 -7.20 -7.00
N PHE A 59 8.30 -6.22 -6.70
CA PHE A 59 7.00 -6.48 -6.08
C PHE A 59 6.16 -7.43 -6.94
N ARG A 60 5.99 -7.12 -8.23
CA ARG A 60 5.18 -7.94 -9.14
C ARG A 60 5.68 -9.38 -9.25
N VAL A 61 6.98 -9.62 -9.16
CA VAL A 61 7.57 -10.97 -9.26
C VAL A 61 7.58 -11.68 -7.90
N LYS A 62 8.06 -11.02 -6.85
CA LYS A 62 8.30 -11.67 -5.55
C LYS A 62 7.05 -11.75 -4.67
N TRP A 63 6.05 -10.90 -4.91
CA TRP A 63 4.77 -10.92 -4.18
C TRP A 63 3.98 -12.23 -4.39
N PRO A 64 3.67 -12.66 -5.62
CA PRO A 64 2.99 -13.96 -5.81
C PRO A 64 3.84 -15.16 -5.39
N LEU A 65 5.16 -14.98 -5.30
CA LEU A 65 6.10 -16.01 -4.83
C LEU A 65 6.26 -16.05 -3.30
N GLY A 66 5.68 -15.09 -2.56
CA GLY A 66 5.78 -15.00 -1.11
C GLY A 66 7.19 -14.64 -0.57
N GLN A 67 8.12 -14.19 -1.43
CA GLN A 67 9.51 -13.92 -1.04
C GLN A 67 9.73 -12.55 -0.38
N LEU A 68 8.74 -11.64 -0.49
CA LEU A 68 8.77 -10.29 0.10
C LEU A 68 8.25 -10.24 1.54
N GLY A 69 7.79 -11.37 2.09
CA GLY A 69 7.05 -11.41 3.35
C GLY A 69 5.65 -10.82 3.21
N ALA A 70 4.92 -10.75 4.34
CA ALA A 70 3.64 -10.07 4.45
C ALA A 70 3.84 -8.67 5.02
N LEU A 71 2.98 -7.71 4.61
CA LEU A 71 2.93 -6.42 5.30
C LEU A 71 2.50 -6.64 6.77
N PRO A 72 2.92 -5.80 7.72
CA PRO A 72 2.49 -5.93 9.12
C PRO A 72 0.96 -6.00 9.28
N ASP A 73 0.23 -5.19 8.51
CA ASP A 73 -1.24 -5.19 8.49
C ASP A 73 -1.82 -6.51 7.97
N ASP A 74 -1.19 -7.12 6.96
CA ASP A 74 -1.59 -8.41 6.40
C ASP A 74 -1.30 -9.54 7.39
N ALA A 75 -0.17 -9.46 8.11
CA ALA A 75 0.14 -10.39 9.19
C ALA A 75 -0.88 -10.30 10.35
N GLU A 76 -1.26 -9.09 10.77
CA GLU A 76 -2.27 -8.89 11.80
C GLU A 76 -3.66 -9.37 11.33
N GLN A 77 -4.03 -9.06 10.08
CA GLN A 77 -5.28 -9.53 9.49
C GLN A 77 -5.33 -11.05 9.44
N ASN A 78 -4.26 -11.71 8.99
CA ASN A 78 -4.19 -13.17 8.94
C ASN A 78 -4.30 -13.80 10.34
N MET A 79 -3.69 -13.17 11.36
CA MET A 79 -3.88 -13.61 12.75
C MET A 79 -5.33 -13.49 13.20
N ARG A 80 -6.00 -12.36 12.89
CA ARG A 80 -7.43 -12.17 13.20
C ARG A 80 -8.32 -13.18 12.47
N LEU A 81 -8.04 -13.47 11.19
CA LEU A 81 -8.75 -14.51 10.45
C LEU A 81 -8.61 -15.87 11.14
N ARG A 82 -7.39 -16.26 11.54
CA ARG A 82 -7.15 -17.52 12.26
C ARG A 82 -7.91 -17.60 13.58
N PHE A 83 -8.03 -16.49 14.31
CA PHE A 83 -8.86 -16.45 15.53
C PHE A 83 -10.34 -16.65 15.22
N ILE A 84 -10.87 -15.95 14.19
CA ILE A 84 -12.26 -16.09 13.77
C ILE A 84 -12.55 -17.53 13.29
N GLU A 85 -11.65 -18.13 12.52
CA GLU A 85 -11.75 -19.53 12.08
C GLU A 85 -11.86 -20.48 13.28
N LYS A 86 -11.02 -20.29 14.29
CA LYS A 86 -11.05 -21.09 15.52
C LYS A 86 -12.34 -20.88 16.32
N ASP A 87 -12.81 -19.65 16.44
CA ASP A 87 -14.06 -19.35 17.13
C ASP A 87 -15.27 -19.96 16.39
N MET A 88 -15.24 -19.96 15.05
CA MET A 88 -16.25 -20.64 14.23
C MET A 88 -16.25 -22.15 14.46
N GLU A 89 -15.07 -22.80 14.52
CA GLU A 89 -14.96 -24.23 14.82
C GLU A 89 -15.58 -24.58 16.19
N VAL A 90 -15.34 -23.77 17.21
CA VAL A 90 -15.93 -23.96 18.54
C VAL A 90 -17.45 -23.78 18.51
N MET A 91 -17.93 -22.79 17.76
CA MET A 91 -19.37 -22.51 17.62
C MET A 91 -20.09 -23.64 16.87
N GLU A 92 -19.49 -24.18 15.81
CA GLU A 92 -20.00 -25.35 15.08
C GLU A 92 -20.14 -26.56 16.01
N ALA A 93 -19.10 -26.85 16.81
CA ALA A 93 -19.15 -27.93 17.80
C ALA A 93 -20.28 -27.75 18.82
N HIS A 94 -20.51 -26.51 19.31
CA HIS A 94 -21.61 -26.22 20.23
C HIS A 94 -22.97 -26.44 19.56
N VAL A 95 -23.17 -25.95 18.33
CA VAL A 95 -24.42 -26.16 17.59
C VAL A 95 -24.69 -27.65 17.39
N ASP A 96 -23.68 -28.45 17.05
CA ASP A 96 -23.82 -29.89 16.91
C ASP A 96 -24.19 -30.57 18.24
N THR A 97 -23.58 -30.17 19.36
CA THR A 97 -23.95 -30.72 20.67
C THR A 97 -25.39 -30.37 21.06
N LEU A 98 -25.84 -29.14 20.77
CA LEU A 98 -27.21 -28.69 21.04
C LEU A 98 -28.21 -29.46 20.17
N ARG A 99 -27.87 -29.69 18.89
CA ARG A 99 -28.67 -30.52 17.98
C ARG A 99 -28.83 -31.95 18.51
N ILE A 100 -27.75 -32.58 18.99
CA ILE A 100 -27.82 -33.93 19.55
C ILE A 100 -28.72 -33.94 20.79
N ARG A 101 -28.56 -32.96 21.68
CA ARG A 101 -29.38 -32.86 22.91
C ARG A 101 -30.85 -32.60 22.60
N SER A 102 -31.17 -31.76 21.62
CA SER A 102 -32.56 -31.48 21.25
C SER A 102 -33.26 -32.71 20.69
N VAL A 103 -32.59 -33.48 19.82
CA VAL A 103 -33.08 -34.78 19.35
C VAL A 103 -33.30 -35.73 20.52
N GLN A 104 -32.32 -35.86 21.42
CA GLN A 104 -32.44 -36.75 22.59
C GLN A 104 -33.61 -36.36 23.51
N GLN A 105 -33.85 -35.06 23.73
CA GLN A 105 -34.97 -34.57 24.54
C GLN A 105 -36.32 -34.87 23.88
N GLN A 106 -36.39 -34.76 22.55
CA GLN A 106 -37.60 -35.04 21.79
C GLN A 106 -37.96 -36.54 21.82
N GLU A 107 -36.96 -37.42 21.71
CA GLU A 107 -37.12 -38.87 21.88
C GLU A 107 -37.56 -39.26 23.30
N LEU A 108 -37.08 -38.54 24.34
CA LEU A 108 -37.57 -38.73 25.71
C LEU A 108 -39.04 -38.31 25.88
N HIS A 109 -39.45 -37.22 25.23
CA HIS A 109 -40.81 -36.72 25.32
C HIS A 109 -41.81 -37.57 24.52
N ASN A 110 -41.37 -38.15 23.40
CA ASN A 110 -42.17 -39.03 22.57
C ASN A 110 -41.42 -40.35 22.31
N PRO A 111 -41.47 -41.31 23.24
CA PRO A 111 -40.75 -42.57 23.10
C PRO A 111 -41.21 -43.34 21.85
N PRO A 112 -40.34 -44.17 21.24
CA PRO A 112 -40.71 -44.93 20.05
C PRO A 112 -41.87 -45.88 20.36
N HIS A 113 -43.00 -45.66 19.69
CA HIS A 113 -44.22 -46.45 19.85
C HIS A 113 -44.25 -47.60 18.84
N PRO A 114 -44.64 -48.84 19.22
CA PRO A 114 -44.58 -50.01 18.33
C PRO A 114 -45.43 -49.90 17.04
N PHE A 115 -46.36 -48.95 16.98
CA PHE A 115 -47.38 -48.85 15.93
C PHE A 115 -47.38 -47.51 15.18
N LEU A 116 -46.50 -46.56 15.52
CA LEU A 116 -46.36 -45.30 14.78
C LEU A 116 -45.07 -45.35 13.94
N PRO A 117 -45.08 -44.85 12.69
CA PRO A 117 -43.84 -44.74 11.92
C PRO A 117 -42.87 -43.80 12.63
N ALA A 118 -41.58 -44.13 12.61
CA ALA A 118 -40.54 -43.25 13.14
C ALA A 118 -40.68 -41.86 12.51
N VAL A 119 -40.63 -40.82 13.32
CA VAL A 119 -40.70 -39.44 12.82
C VAL A 119 -39.45 -39.22 11.97
N GLU A 120 -39.62 -39.10 10.65
CA GLU A 120 -38.48 -38.88 9.76
C GLU A 120 -37.91 -37.49 10.01
N TYR A 121 -36.72 -37.44 10.58
CA TYR A 121 -35.97 -36.19 10.71
C TYR A 121 -35.55 -35.72 9.32
N PRO A 122 -35.59 -34.41 9.03
CA PRO A 122 -35.06 -33.89 7.78
C PRO A 122 -33.57 -34.27 7.69
N LYS A 123 -33.26 -35.24 6.83
CA LYS A 123 -31.88 -35.55 6.43
C LYS A 123 -31.30 -34.28 5.84
N LYS A 124 -30.02 -34.03 6.13
CA LYS A 124 -29.26 -32.95 5.49
C LYS A 124 -29.54 -33.05 3.99
N THR A 125 -30.29 -32.12 3.42
CA THR A 125 -30.23 -31.90 1.98
C THR A 125 -28.81 -31.39 1.77
N GLU A 126 -27.97 -32.18 1.11
CA GLU A 126 -26.67 -31.74 0.61
C GLU A 126 -26.95 -30.65 -0.44
N ALA A 127 -27.34 -29.46 0.02
CA ALA A 127 -27.56 -28.31 -0.82
C ALA A 127 -26.19 -27.76 -1.20
N GLY A 128 -25.66 -28.32 -2.29
CA GLY A 128 -24.74 -27.65 -3.19
C GLY A 128 -23.36 -27.38 -2.59
N GLY A 129 -22.42 -28.28 -2.88
CA GLY A 129 -21.04 -27.89 -3.02
C GLY A 129 -20.97 -26.67 -3.94
N ILE A 130 -20.50 -25.56 -3.40
CA ILE A 130 -20.23 -24.36 -4.17
C ILE A 130 -18.98 -24.67 -5.01
N ARG A 131 -19.17 -24.70 -6.33
CA ARG A 131 -18.10 -24.63 -7.31
C ARG A 131 -17.56 -23.22 -7.40
#